data_AF-A0A6M4IJS0-F1
#
_entry.id   AF-A0A6M4IJS0-F1
#
_cell.length_a   1.000
_cell.length_b   1.000
_cell.length_c   1.000
_cell.angle_alpha   90.00
_cell.angle_beta   90.00
_cell.angle_gamma   90.00
#
_symmetry.space_group_name_H-M   'P 1'
#
loop_
_entity.id
_entity.type
_entity.pdbx_description
1 polymer ?
#
loop_
_entity_poly.entity_id
_entity_poly.type
_entity_poly.pdbx_seq_one_letter_code
_entity_poly.pdbx_strand_id
1 'polypeptide(L)'
;MLVVASDRDAFGIPVEQVREVIRSAALRRVPGSPPVLRGIVNVRGGIVTVLDLQALLSGERAVTAGSVVLLEYGSRLIGLAVHAVHDVRVLDAPLESQPESESALDRIVPLDAVALCARHLHSADERER
;
A
#
# COMPACT_ATOMS: atom_id res chain seq x y z
N MET A 1 8.19 -7.32 8.77
CA MET A 1 7.49 -6.32 7.93
C MET A 1 7.90 -6.47 6.47
N LEU A 2 6.95 -6.37 5.56
CA LEU A 2 7.18 -6.24 4.12
C LEU A 2 7.60 -4.80 3.81
N VAL A 3 8.77 -4.61 3.21
CA VAL A 3 9.30 -3.29 2.85
C VAL A 3 8.85 -2.91 1.45
N VAL A 4 8.19 -1.76 1.35
CA VAL A 4 7.67 -1.20 0.10
C VAL A 4 8.16 0.23 -0.09
N ALA A 5 8.30 0.66 -1.34
CA ALA A 5 8.65 2.04 -1.67
C ALA A 5 7.45 2.82 -2.20
N SER A 6 7.36 4.08 -1.78
CA SER A 6 6.52 5.10 -2.41
C SER A 6 7.38 6.32 -2.71
N ASP A 7 7.55 6.64 -3.99
CA ASP A 7 8.46 7.69 -4.47
C ASP A 7 9.88 7.56 -3.88
N ARG A 8 10.25 8.40 -2.90
CA ARG A 8 11.58 8.43 -2.27
C ARG A 8 11.64 7.78 -0.88
N ASP A 9 10.50 7.37 -0.33
CA ASP A 9 10.39 6.87 1.04
C ASP A 9 10.14 5.35 1.08
N ALA A 10 10.67 4.71 2.12
CA ALA A 10 10.47 3.29 2.40
C ALA A 10 9.52 3.09 3.58
N PHE A 11 8.56 2.19 3.42
CA PHE A 11 7.54 1.87 4.41
C PHE A 11 7.57 0.38 4.76
N GLY A 12 7.36 0.07 6.04
CA GLY A 12 7.27 -1.29 6.53
C GLY A 12 5.81 -1.65 6.84
N ILE A 13 5.25 -2.59 6.09
CA ILE A 13 3.89 -3.11 6.33
C ILE A 13 4.01 -4.38 7.19
N PRO A 14 3.26 -4.53 8.30
CA PRO A 14 3.21 -5.78 9.05
C PRO A 14 2.84 -6.95 8.13
N VAL A 15 3.58 -8.06 8.19
CA VAL A 15 3.38 -9.19 7.26
C VAL A 15 2.02 -9.87 7.49
N GLU A 16 1.49 -9.74 8.70
CA GLU A 16 0.18 -10.21 9.13
C GLU A 16 -0.96 -9.50 8.41
N GLN A 17 -0.72 -8.28 7.90
CA GLN A 17 -1.68 -7.56 7.08
C GLN A 17 -1.62 -7.98 5.60
N VAL A 18 -0.55 -8.62 5.17
CA VAL A 18 -0.27 -8.91 3.76
C VAL A 18 -0.71 -10.33 3.41
N ARG A 19 -1.58 -10.46 2.41
CA ARG A 19 -1.98 -11.75 1.87
C ARG A 19 -1.06 -12.25 0.76
N GLU A 20 -0.79 -11.39 -0.24
CA GLU A 20 0.13 -11.68 -1.34
C GLU A 20 0.52 -10.40 -2.08
N VAL A 21 1.58 -10.46 -2.88
CA VAL A 21 2.02 -9.36 -3.75
C VAL A 21 1.84 -9.78 -5.20
N ILE A 22 1.18 -8.93 -5.99
CA ILE A 22 0.95 -9.16 -7.43
C ILE A 22 1.53 -7.99 -8.24
N ARG A 23 1.76 -8.21 -9.55
CA ARG A 23 2.21 -7.15 -10.45
C ARG A 23 1.08 -6.19 -10.80
N SER A 24 1.39 -4.90 -10.91
CA SER A 24 0.41 -3.84 -11.22
C SER A 24 -0.15 -3.86 -12.65
N ALA A 25 0.47 -4.61 -13.57
CA ALA A 25 0.06 -4.68 -14.97
C ALA A 25 -1.39 -5.17 -15.20
N ALA A 26 -2.02 -5.78 -14.19
CA ALA A 26 -3.39 -6.28 -14.24
C ALA A 26 -4.47 -5.24 -13.86
N LEU A 27 -4.08 -4.00 -13.53
CA LEU A 27 -5.01 -2.98 -13.06
C LEU A 27 -5.90 -2.42 -14.18
N ARG A 28 -7.21 -2.47 -13.98
CA ARG A 28 -8.18 -1.74 -14.80
C ARG A 28 -8.53 -0.41 -14.14
N ARG A 29 -8.40 0.69 -14.88
CA ARG A 29 -8.80 2.02 -14.40
C ARG A 29 -10.32 2.11 -14.28
N VAL A 30 -10.78 2.86 -13.29
CA VAL A 30 -12.18 3.23 -13.12
C VAL A 30 -12.34 4.68 -13.59
N PRO A 31 -13.11 4.96 -14.66
CA PRO A 31 -13.33 6.32 -15.13
C PRO A 31 -13.94 7.21 -14.04
N GLY A 32 -13.48 8.46 -13.94
CA GLY A 32 -14.00 9.44 -12.97
C GLY A 32 -13.64 9.17 -11.50
N SER A 33 -12.81 8.16 -11.21
CA SER A 33 -12.44 7.82 -9.84
C SER A 33 -11.50 8.86 -9.21
N PRO A 34 -11.56 9.05 -7.87
CA PRO A 34 -10.64 9.94 -7.18
C PRO A 34 -9.17 9.48 -7.30
N PRO A 35 -8.19 10.38 -7.11
CA PRO A 35 -6.77 10.07 -7.23
C PRO A 35 -6.32 8.87 -6.37
N VAL A 36 -6.91 8.72 -5.18
CA VAL A 36 -6.64 7.60 -4.25
C VAL A 36 -7.01 6.23 -4.81
N LEU A 37 -8.00 6.14 -5.71
CA LEU A 37 -8.42 4.86 -6.30
C LEU A 37 -7.65 4.58 -7.57
N ARG A 38 -6.57 3.79 -7.50
CA ARG A 38 -5.75 3.44 -8.67
C ARG A 38 -6.58 2.73 -9.75
N GLY A 39 -7.45 1.83 -9.32
CA GLY A 39 -8.33 1.03 -10.17
C GLY A 39 -8.86 -0.21 -9.47
N ILE A 40 -9.17 -1.23 -10.26
CA ILE A 40 -9.60 -2.54 -9.79
C ILE A 40 -8.78 -3.65 -10.43
N VAL A 41 -8.65 -4.78 -9.76
CA VAL A 41 -8.03 -5.99 -10.28
C VAL A 41 -8.90 -7.19 -9.95
N ASN A 42 -8.92 -8.20 -10.84
CA ASN A 42 -9.56 -9.47 -10.54
C ASN A 42 -8.51 -10.41 -9.95
N VAL A 43 -8.75 -10.88 -8.73
CA VAL A 43 -7.92 -11.87 -8.04
C VAL A 43 -8.79 -13.08 -7.75
N ARG A 44 -8.49 -14.21 -8.40
CA ARG A 44 -9.16 -15.50 -8.20
C ARG A 44 -10.70 -15.41 -8.31
N GLY A 45 -11.20 -14.59 -9.23
CA GLY A 45 -12.64 -14.39 -9.46
C GLY A 45 -13.27 -13.25 -8.65
N GLY A 46 -12.57 -12.71 -7.64
CA GLY A 46 -13.03 -11.57 -6.84
C GLY A 46 -12.50 -10.24 -7.38
N ILE A 47 -13.35 -9.21 -7.39
CA ILE A 47 -12.94 -7.83 -7.70
C ILE A 47 -12.35 -7.20 -6.45
N VAL A 48 -11.10 -6.76 -6.57
CA VAL A 48 -10.36 -6.08 -5.51
C VAL A 48 -10.13 -4.63 -5.93
N THR A 49 -10.58 -3.70 -5.10
CA THR A 49 -10.28 -2.27 -5.25
C THR A 49 -8.83 -2.02 -4.89
N VAL A 50 -8.14 -1.25 -5.72
CA VAL A 50 -6.73 -0.93 -5.53
C VAL A 50 -6.56 0.56 -5.28
N LEU A 51 -6.01 0.91 -4.13
CA LEU A 51 -5.66 2.27 -3.75
C LEU A 51 -4.19 2.56 -4.07
N ASP A 52 -3.84 3.82 -4.32
CA ASP A 52 -2.47 4.26 -4.60
C ASP A 52 -1.80 4.77 -3.31
N LEU A 53 -0.69 4.16 -2.90
CA LEU A 53 -0.01 4.51 -1.64
C LEU A 53 0.43 5.99 -1.64
N GLN A 54 0.99 6.49 -2.74
CA GLN A 54 1.38 7.89 -2.83
C GLN A 54 0.18 8.81 -2.68
N ALA A 55 -0.92 8.51 -3.37
CA ALA A 55 -2.14 9.31 -3.28
C ALA A 55 -2.75 9.29 -1.86
N LEU A 56 -2.62 8.19 -1.13
CA LEU A 56 -3.07 8.10 0.26
C LEU A 56 -2.22 8.92 1.23
N LEU A 57 -0.95 9.17 0.90
CA LEU A 57 0.00 9.91 1.73
C LEU A 57 0.03 11.41 1.39
N SER A 58 0.04 11.77 0.11
CA SER A 58 0.21 13.15 -0.36
C SER A 58 -1.01 13.74 -1.07
N GLY A 59 -2.04 12.94 -1.35
CA GLY A 59 -3.19 13.33 -2.17
C GLY A 59 -2.94 13.26 -3.69
N GLU A 60 -1.69 13.02 -4.11
CA GLU A 60 -1.31 12.93 -5.51
C GLU A 60 -0.89 11.53 -5.90
N ARG A 61 -1.30 11.11 -7.10
CA ARG A 61 -1.03 9.77 -7.61
C ARG A 61 0.41 9.64 -8.11
N ALA A 62 1.09 8.56 -7.75
CA ALA A 62 2.39 8.25 -8.34
C ALA A 62 2.29 8.05 -9.86
N VAL A 63 3.30 8.49 -10.61
CA VAL A 63 3.34 8.29 -12.07
C VAL A 63 3.35 6.79 -12.39
N THR A 64 4.12 6.02 -11.62
CA THR A 64 4.32 4.58 -11.81
C THR A 64 3.98 3.81 -10.54
N ALA A 65 3.38 2.63 -10.71
CA ALA A 65 3.24 1.63 -9.65
C ALA A 65 3.68 0.29 -10.25
N GLY A 66 4.65 -0.38 -9.65
CA GLY A 66 5.19 -1.65 -10.15
C GLY A 66 4.50 -2.88 -9.54
N SER A 67 3.97 -2.73 -8.34
CA SER A 67 3.38 -3.84 -7.57
C SER A 67 2.08 -3.43 -6.88
N VAL A 68 1.27 -4.43 -6.54
CA VAL A 68 0.07 -4.28 -5.71
C VAL A 68 0.20 -5.27 -4.56
N VAL A 69 0.18 -4.75 -3.33
CA VAL A 69 0.13 -5.55 -2.11
C VAL A 69 -1.33 -5.81 -1.79
N LEU A 70 -1.75 -7.07 -1.74
CA LEU A 70 -3.10 -7.44 -1.30
C LEU A 70 -3.10 -7.52 0.22
N LEU A 71 -3.98 -6.75 0.84
CA LEU A 71 -4.14 -6.61 2.28
C LEU A 71 -5.44 -7.27 2.74
N GLU A 72 -5.41 -7.89 3.91
CA GLU A 72 -6.60 -8.42 4.55
C GLU A 72 -7.28 -7.33 5.39
N TYR A 73 -8.55 -7.05 5.09
CA TYR A 73 -9.38 -6.11 5.84
C TYR A 73 -10.70 -6.78 6.20
N GLY A 74 -10.76 -7.33 7.42
CA GLY A 74 -11.87 -8.17 7.85
C GLY A 74 -12.00 -9.40 6.94
N SER A 75 -13.15 -9.56 6.29
CA SER A 75 -13.39 -10.64 5.32
C SER A 75 -13.11 -10.25 3.86
N ARG A 76 -12.60 -9.04 3.61
CA ARG A 76 -12.38 -8.48 2.27
C ARG A 76 -10.90 -8.31 1.98
N LEU A 77 -10.58 -8.21 0.69
CA LEU A 77 -9.26 -7.82 0.21
C LEU A 77 -9.27 -6.40 -0.31
N ILE A 78 -8.20 -5.68 -0.01
CA ILE A 78 -7.90 -4.36 -0.58
C ILE A 78 -6.52 -4.44 -1.22
N GLY A 79 -6.37 -3.91 -2.41
CA GLY A 79 -5.05 -3.74 -3.02
C GLY A 79 -4.44 -2.40 -2.66
N LEU A 80 -3.15 -2.39 -2.37
CA LEU A 80 -2.34 -1.19 -2.22
C LEU A 80 -1.27 -1.17 -3.30
N ALA A 81 -1.42 -0.27 -4.27
CA ALA A 81 -0.44 -0.04 -5.31
C ALA A 81 0.77 0.71 -4.75
N VAL A 82 1.95 0.16 -4.97
CA VAL A 82 3.24 0.69 -4.52
C VAL A 82 4.22 0.77 -5.68
N HIS A 83 5.25 1.60 -5.55
CA HIS A 83 6.25 1.73 -6.61
C HIS A 83 7.03 0.41 -6.75
N ALA A 84 7.58 -0.09 -5.64
CA ALA A 84 8.32 -1.34 -5.60
C ALA A 84 8.10 -2.06 -4.27
N VAL A 85 8.29 -3.38 -4.31
CA VAL A 85 8.44 -4.23 -3.12
C VAL A 85 9.91 -4.66 -3.09
N HIS A 86 10.57 -4.48 -1.95
CA HIS A 86 12.01 -4.73 -1.82
C HIS A 86 12.29 -6.07 -1.16
N ASP A 87 11.99 -6.20 0.13
CA ASP A 87 12.33 -7.38 0.93
C ASP A 87 11.42 -7.49 2.17
N VAL A 88 11.50 -8.60 2.90
CA VAL A 88 10.88 -8.77 4.22
C VAL A 88 11.94 -8.61 5.30
N ARG A 89 11.82 -7.58 6.14
CA ARG A 89 12.74 -7.34 7.28
C ARG A 89 12.05 -7.60 8.61
N VAL A 90 12.75 -8.27 9.52
CA VAL A 90 12.38 -8.31 10.95
C VAL A 90 13.06 -7.12 11.61
N LEU A 91 12.29 -6.24 12.26
CA LEU A 91 12.86 -5.19 13.11
C LEU A 91 12.89 -5.74 14.52
N ASP A 92 14.02 -6.31 14.92
CA ASP A 92 14.22 -6.88 16.27
C ASP A 92 14.61 -5.82 17.31
N ALA A 93 14.74 -4.54 16.93
CA ALA A 93 15.25 -3.48 17.78
C ALA A 93 14.29 -2.28 17.91
N PRO A 94 14.14 -1.69 19.11
CA PRO A 94 13.49 -0.39 19.28
C PRO A 94 14.22 0.68 18.44
N LEU A 95 13.44 1.57 17.82
CA LEU A 95 13.90 2.63 16.91
C LEU A 95 15.09 3.47 17.45
N GLU A 96 15.30 3.51 18.76
CA GLU A 96 16.38 4.24 19.45
C GLU A 96 17.79 3.64 19.32
N SER A 97 17.95 2.46 18.70
CA SER A 97 19.25 1.75 18.64
C SER A 97 19.82 1.54 17.23
N GLN A 98 19.28 2.21 16.22
CA GLN A 98 19.82 2.15 14.86
C GLN A 98 21.01 3.12 14.70
N PRO A 99 22.21 2.65 14.32
CA PRO A 99 23.39 3.51 14.18
C PRO A 99 23.21 4.54 13.05
N GLU A 100 23.69 5.75 13.28
CA GLU A 100 23.51 6.96 12.45
C GLU A 100 24.17 6.90 11.05
N SER A 101 24.71 5.74 10.65
CA SER A 101 25.45 5.55 9.39
C SER A 101 24.66 4.78 8.31
N GLU A 102 23.38 4.48 8.56
CA GLU A 102 22.51 3.83 7.58
C GLU A 102 21.95 4.87 6.59
N SER A 103 21.98 4.55 5.30
CA SER A 103 21.59 5.42 4.19
C SER A 103 20.18 5.98 4.39
N ALA A 104 19.81 7.11 3.78
CA ALA A 104 18.43 7.64 3.83
C ALA A 104 17.35 6.61 3.43
N LEU A 105 17.74 5.54 2.72
CA LEU A 105 16.90 4.39 2.34
C LEU A 105 16.66 3.35 3.46
N ASP A 106 17.40 3.41 4.57
CA ASP A 106 17.28 2.46 5.70
C ASP A 106 16.27 2.90 6.76
N ARG A 107 15.79 4.15 6.72
CA ARG A 107 14.71 4.60 7.60
C ARG A 107 13.37 4.08 7.11
N ILE A 108 13.08 2.83 7.47
CA ILE A 108 11.80 2.18 7.19
C ILE A 108 10.76 2.74 8.16
N VAL A 109 9.78 3.45 7.63
CA VAL A 109 8.67 3.98 8.42
C VAL A 109 7.61 2.89 8.60
N PRO A 110 7.28 2.45 9.83
CA PRO A 110 6.20 1.49 10.04
C PRO A 110 4.87 2.06 9.54
N LEU A 111 4.12 1.25 8.79
CA LEU A 111 2.88 1.66 8.15
C LEU A 111 1.78 0.64 8.43
N ASP A 112 0.75 1.09 9.15
CA ASP A 112 -0.53 0.37 9.22
C ASP A 112 -1.31 0.59 7.91
N ALA A 113 -1.02 -0.26 6.93
CA ALA A 113 -1.55 -0.15 5.58
C ALA A 113 -3.07 -0.36 5.55
N VAL A 114 -3.57 -1.28 6.38
CA VAL A 114 -5.01 -1.56 6.50
C VAL A 114 -5.75 -0.35 7.06
N ALA A 115 -5.27 0.24 8.16
CA ALA A 115 -5.88 1.44 8.73
C ALA A 115 -5.82 2.64 7.77
N LEU A 116 -4.70 2.82 7.05
CA LEU A 116 -4.57 3.87 6.03
C LEU A 116 -5.63 3.73 4.92
N CYS A 117 -5.82 2.51 4.41
CA CYS A 117 -6.83 2.23 3.39
C CYS A 117 -8.25 2.42 3.94
N ALA A 118 -8.52 1.91 5.14
CA ALA A 118 -9.85 1.95 5.75
C ALA A 118 -10.37 3.39 5.93
N ARG A 119 -9.51 4.35 6.31
CA ARG A 119 -9.91 5.77 6.44
C ARG A 119 -10.47 6.36 5.15
N HIS A 120 -10.03 5.87 3.99
CA HIS A 120 -10.43 6.37 2.68
C HIS A 120 -11.59 5.59 2.06
N LEU A 121 -11.83 4.35 2.50
CA LEU A 121 -12.95 3.55 2.02
C LEU A 121 -14.26 3.92 2.73
N HIS A 122 -14.24 4.18 4.03
CA HIS A 122 -15.45 4.62 4.74
C HIS A 122 -15.98 5.96 4.25
N SER A 123 -15.08 6.89 3.88
CA SER A 123 -15.48 8.20 3.35
C SER A 123 -16.02 8.16 1.91
N ALA A 124 -15.77 7.08 1.17
CA ALA A 124 -16.36 6.83 -0.15
C ALA A 124 -17.76 6.21 -0.02
N ASP A 125 -17.95 5.28 0.92
CA ASP A 125 -19.23 4.60 1.18
C ASP A 125 -20.32 5.56 1.73
N GLU A 126 -19.92 6.54 2.54
CA GLU A 126 -20.83 7.57 3.08
C GLU A 126 -21.27 8.64 2.05
N ARG A 127 -20.53 8.81 0.94
CA ARG A 127 -20.87 9.79 -0.12
C ARG A 127 -21.84 9.24 -1.17
N GLU A 128 -22.15 7.96 -1.13
CA GLU A 128 -23.08 7.29 -2.04
C GLU A 128 -24.47 7.08 -1.42
N ARG A 129 -24.77 7.71 -0.26
CA ARG A 129 -26.08 7.71 0.41
C ARG A 129 -26.77 9.06 0.37
#